data_AF-A0AAD5X924-F1
#
_entry.id   AF-A0AAD5X924-F1
#
_cell.length_a   1.000
_cell.length_b   1.000
_cell.length_c   1.000
_cell.angle_alpha   90.00
_cell.angle_beta   90.00
_cell.angle_gamma   90.00
#
_symmetry.space_group_name_H-M   'P 1'
#
loop_
_entity.id
_entity.type
_entity.pdbx_description
1 polymer ?
#
loop_
_entity_poly.entity_id
_entity_poly.type
_entity_poly.pdbx_seq_one_letter_code
_entity_poly.pdbx_strand_id
1 'polypeptide(L)'
;MGKKQNKEKEKNALESQRRLHICVVIRKGFTHRKLVQVVIITHAYDSRTGVRYLTSGAKAYYLPHWLVTDQVSLPTIYSFFPLFRYIVIRERIDIVHGHQAFSSMCHEAIINAKTMGLPAVFTDHSLFRFDDVSSVLTNKLLKFSLTDVDHNTVLRASLDPEIVSVIPNAVVADDFFPDPGARDSTKITIVVISRLVYRKGTDLLVSVIPRVCALFPQVEFIIGGDGAKRVEVDQMREKYLLQDRVKVLGSVKHENVRDVLVLGHIFLNTSLTEAFCIAIVEAACCG
;
A
#
# COMPACT_ATOMS: atom_id res chain seq x y z
N MET A 1 -8.48 18.88 25.69
CA MET A 1 -8.55 19.13 24.23
C MET A 1 -7.64 18.25 23.37
N GLY A 2 -6.45 17.81 23.82
CA GLY A 2 -5.51 17.02 23.01
C GLY A 2 -5.93 15.60 22.59
N LYS A 3 -6.81 14.91 23.34
CA LYS A 3 -7.29 13.55 22.98
C LYS A 3 -8.23 13.51 21.76
N LYS A 4 -8.93 14.62 21.45
CA LYS A 4 -9.79 14.73 20.25
C LYS A 4 -8.96 14.96 18.98
N GLN A 5 -7.95 15.83 19.06
CA GLN A 5 -7.04 16.13 17.94
C GLN A 5 -6.16 14.94 17.54
N ASN A 6 -5.75 14.08 18.50
CA ASN A 6 -5.00 12.86 18.17
C ASN A 6 -5.85 11.81 17.45
N LYS A 7 -7.12 11.63 17.85
CA LYS A 7 -8.06 10.75 17.13
C LYS A 7 -8.34 11.23 15.70
N GLU A 8 -8.38 12.54 15.51
CA GLU A 8 -8.62 13.17 14.20
C GLU A 8 -7.41 13.02 13.26
N LYS A 9 -6.18 13.16 13.78
CA LYS A 9 -4.93 12.88 13.04
C LYS A 9 -4.74 11.39 12.71
N GLU A 10 -5.10 10.50 13.63
CA GLU A 10 -5.06 9.04 13.44
C GLU A 10 -6.08 8.58 12.39
N LYS A 11 -7.26 9.22 12.35
CA LYS A 11 -8.27 9.04 11.29
C LYS A 11 -7.75 9.50 9.93
N ASN A 12 -7.10 10.67 9.86
CA ASN A 12 -6.55 11.25 8.63
C ASN A 12 -5.39 10.42 8.03
N ALA A 13 -4.54 9.81 8.87
CA ALA A 13 -3.42 8.98 8.41
C ALA A 13 -3.87 7.61 7.87
N LEU A 14 -4.89 6.99 8.50
CA LEU A 14 -5.59 5.81 7.96
C LEU A 14 -6.35 6.15 6.67
N GLU A 15 -6.92 7.34 6.58
CA GLU A 15 -7.60 7.85 5.40
C GLU A 15 -6.68 7.93 4.17
N SER A 16 -5.41 8.37 4.31
CA SER A 16 -4.49 8.47 3.17
C SER A 16 -4.23 7.14 2.44
N GLN A 17 -4.29 6.01 3.15
CA GLN A 17 -4.18 4.66 2.56
C GLN A 17 -5.52 4.05 2.16
N ARG A 18 -6.63 4.54 2.71
CA ARG A 18 -8.00 4.09 2.39
C ARG A 18 -8.62 4.82 1.19
N ARG A 19 -7.97 5.87 0.68
CA ARG A 19 -8.55 6.84 -0.29
C ARG A 19 -8.50 6.44 -1.77
N LEU A 20 -8.05 5.23 -2.12
CA LEU A 20 -7.88 4.82 -3.51
C LEU A 20 -8.44 3.41 -3.74
N HIS A 21 -9.75 3.32 -3.91
CA HIS A 21 -10.41 2.13 -4.45
C HIS A 21 -10.28 2.17 -5.97
N ILE A 22 -9.22 1.56 -6.48
CA ILE A 22 -8.84 1.65 -7.89
C ILE A 22 -9.24 0.35 -8.60
N CYS A 23 -10.02 0.46 -9.68
CA CYS A 23 -10.03 -0.55 -10.73
C CYS A 23 -9.06 -0.09 -11.82
N VAL A 24 -7.99 -0.85 -12.06
CA VAL A 24 -7.08 -0.59 -13.17
C VAL A 24 -7.58 -1.38 -14.38
N VAL A 25 -7.67 -0.73 -15.51
CA VAL A 25 -8.22 -1.29 -16.73
C VAL A 25 -7.19 -1.09 -17.83
N ILE A 26 -6.70 -2.19 -18.40
CA ILE A 26 -5.54 -2.14 -19.28
C ILE A 26 -6.00 -2.37 -20.72
N ARG A 27 -5.56 -1.47 -21.60
CA ARG A 27 -5.66 -1.62 -23.06
C ARG A 27 -4.32 -2.06 -23.61
N LYS A 28 -4.31 -3.12 -24.42
CA LYS A 28 -3.12 -3.60 -25.12
C LYS A 28 -3.16 -3.09 -26.56
N GLY A 29 -2.40 -2.04 -26.86
CA GLY A 29 -2.27 -1.55 -28.24
C GLY A 29 -1.59 -2.59 -29.14
N PHE A 30 -2.32 -3.11 -30.13
CA PHE A 30 -1.76 -3.95 -31.19
C PHE A 30 -1.21 -3.04 -32.31
N THR A 31 0.10 -2.79 -32.31
CA THR A 31 0.91 -2.46 -33.50
C THR A 31 2.38 -2.26 -33.10
N HIS A 32 3.26 -3.12 -33.61
CA HIS A 32 4.75 -3.13 -33.70
C HIS A 32 5.70 -2.41 -32.71
N ARG A 33 5.24 -1.65 -31.72
CA ARG A 33 5.96 -1.22 -30.51
C ARG A 33 4.94 -1.18 -29.36
N LYS A 34 5.10 -2.07 -28.38
CA LYS A 34 4.17 -2.32 -27.26
C LYS A 34 3.87 -1.06 -26.43
N LEU A 35 2.89 -0.25 -26.83
CA LEU A 35 2.30 0.80 -26.00
C LEU A 35 1.08 0.21 -25.28
N VAL A 36 1.27 -0.14 -24.01
CA VAL A 36 0.18 -0.49 -23.10
C VAL A 36 -0.42 0.82 -22.59
N GLN A 37 -1.72 1.04 -22.82
CA GLN A 37 -2.41 2.21 -22.30
C GLN A 37 -3.17 1.80 -21.04
N VAL A 38 -2.87 2.48 -19.93
CA VAL A 38 -3.49 2.20 -18.63
C VAL A 38 -4.63 3.20 -18.39
N VAL A 39 -5.83 2.67 -18.17
CA VAL A 39 -7.00 3.44 -17.76
C VAL A 39 -7.33 3.11 -16.31
N ILE A 40 -7.52 4.10 -15.47
CA ILE A 40 -7.83 3.94 -14.05
C ILE A 40 -9.27 4.37 -13.86
N ILE A 41 -10.11 3.52 -13.26
CA ILE A 41 -11.48 3.86 -12.87
C ILE A 41 -11.53 3.90 -11.34
N THR A 42 -11.87 5.06 -10.79
CA THR A 42 -12.00 5.28 -9.35
C THR A 42 -13.21 6.17 -9.06
N HIS A 43 -13.68 6.21 -7.82
CA HIS A 43 -14.69 7.19 -7.41
C HIS A 43 -14.06 8.59 -7.31
N ALA A 44 -14.89 9.61 -7.49
CA ALA A 44 -14.52 11.00 -7.29
C ALA A 44 -14.38 11.33 -5.79
N TYR A 45 -13.39 12.12 -5.45
CA TYR A 45 -13.17 12.62 -4.10
C TYR A 45 -12.54 14.02 -4.14
N ASP A 46 -12.89 14.85 -3.16
CA ASP A 46 -12.42 16.24 -3.05
C ASP A 46 -12.52 17.00 -4.40
N SER A 47 -11.40 17.50 -4.92
CA SER A 47 -11.30 18.19 -6.21
C SER A 47 -11.05 17.26 -7.41
N ARG A 48 -10.93 15.94 -7.19
CA ARG A 48 -10.67 14.94 -8.24
C ARG A 48 -11.97 14.38 -8.78
N THR A 49 -12.46 15.01 -9.83
CA THR A 49 -13.67 14.65 -10.57
C THR A 49 -13.38 14.53 -12.07
N GLY A 50 -14.25 13.82 -12.80
CA GLY A 50 -14.18 13.74 -14.26
C GLY A 50 -13.01 12.90 -14.80
N VAL A 51 -12.49 13.30 -15.96
CA VAL A 51 -11.40 12.58 -16.64
C VAL A 51 -10.10 13.35 -16.50
N ARG A 52 -9.04 12.69 -16.05
CA ARG A 52 -7.71 13.29 -15.88
C ARG A 52 -6.64 12.47 -16.59
N TYR A 53 -5.61 13.14 -17.09
CA TYR A 53 -4.43 12.52 -17.68
C TYR A 53 -3.28 12.59 -16.68
N LEU A 54 -2.66 11.44 -16.41
CA LEU A 54 -1.53 11.31 -15.50
C LEU A 54 -0.22 11.42 -16.28
N THR A 55 0.85 11.79 -15.59
CA THR A 55 2.19 12.00 -16.16
C THR A 55 2.77 10.77 -16.86
N SER A 56 2.32 9.57 -16.51
CA SER A 56 2.72 8.30 -17.14
C SER A 56 1.97 7.97 -18.44
N GLY A 57 1.15 8.88 -18.96
CA GLY A 57 0.24 8.62 -20.09
C GLY A 57 -1.01 7.81 -19.71
N ALA A 58 -1.17 7.47 -18.43
CA ALA A 58 -2.36 6.83 -17.91
C ALA A 58 -3.54 7.80 -17.83
N LYS A 59 -4.75 7.29 -18.00
CA LYS A 59 -6.00 8.07 -18.00
C LYS A 59 -6.88 7.68 -16.82
N ALA A 60 -7.21 8.61 -15.94
CA ALA A 60 -8.04 8.34 -14.77
C ALA A 60 -9.47 8.88 -14.94
N TYR A 61 -10.46 8.02 -14.75
CA TYR A 61 -11.89 8.31 -14.68
C TYR A 61 -12.33 8.35 -13.21
N TYR A 62 -12.75 9.53 -12.75
CA TYR A 62 -13.30 9.78 -11.42
C TYR A 62 -14.82 9.83 -11.50
N LEU A 63 -15.48 8.74 -11.11
CA LEU A 63 -16.93 8.57 -11.22
C LEU A 63 -17.68 9.24 -10.06
N PRO A 64 -18.84 9.88 -10.30
CA PRO A 64 -19.61 10.59 -9.29
C PRO A 64 -20.45 9.62 -8.43
N HIS A 65 -19.79 8.68 -7.76
CA HIS A 65 -20.44 7.73 -6.86
C HIS A 65 -20.61 8.30 -5.46
N TRP A 66 -21.77 8.05 -4.84
CA TRP A 66 -22.04 8.48 -3.47
C TRP A 66 -21.22 7.65 -2.49
N LEU A 67 -20.40 8.33 -1.70
CA LEU A 67 -19.58 7.72 -0.66
C LEU A 67 -20.37 7.67 0.64
N VAL A 68 -20.34 6.54 1.34
CA VAL A 68 -21.11 6.38 2.57
C VAL A 68 -20.23 6.58 3.79
N THR A 69 -19.25 5.72 4.03
CA THR A 69 -18.28 5.84 5.12
C THR A 69 -16.90 5.37 4.67
N ASP A 70 -15.83 6.00 5.19
CA ASP A 70 -14.43 5.63 4.90
C ASP A 70 -14.08 5.51 3.40
N GLN A 71 -14.67 6.34 2.54
CA GLN A 71 -14.49 6.32 1.08
C GLN A 71 -15.00 5.04 0.38
N VAL A 72 -15.77 4.20 1.08
CA VAL A 72 -16.42 3.03 0.48
C VAL A 72 -17.74 3.47 -0.17
N SER A 73 -17.90 3.19 -1.46
CA SER A 73 -19.19 3.32 -2.15
C SER A 73 -20.11 2.15 -1.77
N LEU A 74 -21.41 2.41 -1.59
CA LEU A 74 -22.39 1.33 -1.50
C LEU A 74 -22.33 0.46 -2.76
N PRO A 75 -22.69 -0.84 -2.68
CA PRO A 75 -22.87 -1.66 -3.85
C PRO A 75 -23.91 -1.02 -4.77
N THR A 76 -23.43 -0.50 -5.88
CA THR A 76 -24.20 0.21 -6.89
C THR A 76 -24.43 -0.72 -8.07
N ILE A 77 -25.03 -1.87 -7.79
CA ILE A 77 -25.25 -2.97 -8.75
C ILE A 77 -25.79 -2.46 -10.10
N TYR A 78 -26.60 -1.38 -10.09
CA TYR A 78 -27.22 -0.83 -11.30
C TYR A 78 -26.62 0.49 -11.82
N SER A 79 -26.02 1.34 -10.99
CA SER A 79 -25.54 2.67 -11.45
C SER A 79 -24.10 2.67 -11.96
N PHE A 80 -23.28 1.69 -11.56
CA PHE A 80 -21.90 1.60 -12.02
C PHE A 80 -21.79 0.96 -13.42
N PHE A 81 -22.60 -0.05 -13.72
CA PHE A 81 -22.48 -0.81 -14.99
C PHE A 81 -22.59 0.06 -16.26
N PRO A 82 -23.54 1.01 -16.39
CA PRO A 82 -23.63 1.84 -17.59
C PRO A 82 -22.38 2.68 -17.84
N LEU A 83 -21.82 3.27 -16.76
CA LEU A 83 -20.60 4.08 -16.83
C LEU A 83 -19.38 3.21 -17.13
N PHE A 84 -19.25 2.08 -16.43
CA PHE A 84 -18.18 1.10 -16.67
C PHE A 84 -18.20 0.61 -18.12
N ARG A 85 -19.36 0.15 -18.61
CA ARG A 85 -19.54 -0.30 -19.99
C ARG A 85 -19.19 0.80 -21.00
N TYR A 86 -19.62 2.04 -20.76
CA TYR A 86 -19.28 3.17 -21.62
C TYR A 86 -17.76 3.39 -21.70
N ILE A 87 -17.06 3.37 -20.56
CA ILE A 87 -15.60 3.53 -20.51
C ILE A 87 -14.91 2.37 -21.22
N VAL A 88 -15.30 1.13 -20.94
CA VAL A 88 -14.74 -0.09 -21.52
C VAL A 88 -14.83 -0.06 -23.05
N ILE A 89 -15.98 0.30 -23.60
CA ILE A 89 -16.19 0.37 -25.07
C ILE A 89 -15.43 1.56 -25.67
N ARG A 90 -15.51 2.74 -25.04
CA ARG A 90 -14.86 3.96 -25.54
C ARG A 90 -13.35 3.81 -25.60
N GLU A 91 -12.76 3.25 -24.55
CA GLU A 91 -11.31 3.07 -24.44
C GLU A 91 -10.83 1.78 -25.12
N ARG A 92 -11.74 0.93 -25.60
CA ARG A 92 -11.43 -0.38 -26.21
C ARG A 92 -10.55 -1.23 -25.29
N ILE A 93 -11.07 -1.49 -24.10
CA ILE A 93 -10.39 -2.24 -23.07
C ILE A 93 -10.33 -3.72 -23.41
N ASP A 94 -9.17 -4.34 -23.18
CA ASP A 94 -8.94 -5.76 -23.43
C ASP A 94 -8.91 -6.60 -22.14
N ILE A 95 -8.50 -6.02 -21.01
CA ILE A 95 -8.40 -6.72 -19.72
C ILE A 95 -8.71 -5.79 -18.54
N VAL A 96 -9.37 -6.34 -17.53
CA VAL A 96 -9.75 -5.63 -16.31
C VAL A 96 -8.92 -6.16 -15.15
N HIS A 97 -8.28 -5.28 -14.39
CA HIS A 97 -7.44 -5.62 -13.24
C HIS A 97 -8.00 -4.97 -11.97
N GLY A 98 -8.62 -5.78 -11.12
CA GLY A 98 -9.14 -5.35 -9.83
C GLY A 98 -8.05 -5.26 -8.77
N HIS A 99 -8.04 -4.15 -8.01
CA HIS A 99 -7.15 -3.96 -6.86
C HIS A 99 -7.97 -3.77 -5.58
N GLN A 100 -7.43 -4.33 -4.48
CA GLN A 100 -7.97 -4.27 -3.10
C GLN A 100 -9.25 -5.09 -2.87
N ALA A 101 -9.16 -6.06 -1.95
CA ALA A 101 -10.27 -6.94 -1.58
C ALA A 101 -11.52 -6.25 -1.01
N PHE A 102 -11.40 -5.02 -0.51
CA PHE A 102 -12.51 -4.30 0.14
C PHE A 102 -13.19 -3.27 -0.76
N SER A 103 -12.77 -3.15 -2.02
CA SER A 103 -13.41 -2.22 -2.96
C SER A 103 -14.67 -2.85 -3.56
N SER A 104 -15.84 -2.32 -3.22
CA SER A 104 -17.12 -2.71 -3.84
C SER A 104 -17.09 -2.46 -5.36
N MET A 105 -16.55 -1.33 -5.78
CA MET A 105 -16.36 -0.99 -7.19
C MET A 105 -15.38 -1.93 -7.92
N CYS A 106 -14.34 -2.46 -7.25
CA CYS A 106 -13.47 -3.49 -7.81
C CYS A 106 -14.26 -4.77 -8.11
N HIS A 107 -15.04 -5.25 -7.14
CA HIS A 107 -15.87 -6.45 -7.31
C HIS A 107 -16.92 -6.26 -8.39
N GLU A 108 -17.59 -5.11 -8.42
CA GLU A 108 -18.53 -4.77 -9.49
C GLU A 108 -17.84 -4.69 -10.86
N ALA A 109 -16.64 -4.11 -10.95
CA ALA A 109 -15.89 -4.03 -12.19
C ALA A 109 -15.49 -5.42 -12.73
N ILE A 110 -15.06 -6.31 -11.85
CA ILE A 110 -14.75 -7.71 -12.21
C ILE A 110 -16.01 -8.43 -12.71
N ILE A 111 -17.13 -8.32 -11.99
CA ILE A 111 -18.40 -8.96 -12.39
C ILE A 111 -18.86 -8.39 -13.73
N ASN A 112 -18.81 -7.07 -13.90
CA ASN A 112 -19.22 -6.40 -15.13
C ASN A 112 -18.30 -6.73 -16.31
N ALA A 113 -16.99 -6.87 -16.08
CA ALA A 113 -16.02 -7.30 -17.09
C ALA A 113 -16.39 -8.68 -17.63
N LYS A 114 -16.69 -9.62 -16.74
CA LYS A 114 -17.11 -10.98 -17.11
C LYS A 114 -18.43 -10.99 -17.86
N THR A 115 -19.42 -10.22 -17.42
CA THR A 115 -20.69 -10.04 -18.14
C THR A 115 -20.48 -9.49 -19.56
N MET A 116 -19.40 -8.72 -19.77
CA MET A 116 -19.01 -8.20 -21.09
C MET A 116 -18.06 -9.13 -21.87
N GLY A 117 -17.73 -10.32 -21.35
CA GLY A 117 -16.82 -11.27 -21.98
C GLY A 117 -15.34 -10.88 -21.93
N LEU A 118 -14.95 -9.99 -21.02
CA LEU A 118 -13.56 -9.55 -20.86
C LEU A 118 -12.82 -10.39 -19.81
N PRO A 119 -11.52 -10.71 -20.05
CA PRO A 119 -10.68 -11.29 -19.02
C PRO A 119 -10.53 -10.34 -17.83
N ALA A 120 -10.57 -10.90 -16.62
CA ALA A 120 -10.45 -10.16 -15.38
C ALA A 120 -9.39 -10.81 -14.47
N VAL A 121 -8.48 -9.99 -13.94
CA VAL A 121 -7.44 -10.39 -12.99
C VAL A 121 -7.64 -9.63 -11.68
N PHE A 122 -7.28 -10.23 -10.56
CA PHE A 122 -7.35 -9.56 -9.27
C PHE A 122 -6.00 -9.57 -8.55
N THR A 123 -5.72 -8.51 -7.79
CA THR A 123 -4.55 -8.45 -6.92
C THR A 123 -4.91 -7.77 -5.62
N ASP A 124 -4.77 -8.51 -4.52
CA ASP A 124 -4.95 -7.95 -3.19
C ASP A 124 -3.63 -7.38 -2.65
N HIS A 125 -3.70 -6.17 -2.12
CA HIS A 125 -2.56 -5.43 -1.58
C HIS A 125 -2.54 -5.44 -0.04
N SER A 126 -3.48 -6.15 0.61
CA SER A 126 -3.64 -6.14 2.06
C SER A 126 -3.89 -7.53 2.64
N LEU A 127 -2.93 -8.05 3.41
CA LEU A 127 -3.19 -9.22 4.27
C LEU A 127 -3.92 -8.76 5.54
N PHE A 128 -5.13 -9.23 5.79
CA PHE A 128 -5.86 -8.97 7.04
C PHE A 128 -5.88 -10.20 7.97
N ARG A 129 -5.74 -9.93 9.27
CA ARG A 129 -5.83 -10.95 10.36
C ARG A 129 -7.26 -11.48 10.48
N PHE A 130 -7.37 -12.71 10.97
CA PHE A 130 -8.53 -13.61 10.91
C PHE A 130 -9.67 -13.32 11.92
N ASP A 131 -9.64 -12.20 12.64
CA ASP A 131 -10.36 -12.14 13.93
C ASP A 131 -11.58 -11.20 13.96
N ASP A 132 -12.11 -10.77 12.80
CA ASP A 132 -13.22 -9.79 12.79
C ASP A 132 -14.41 -10.27 11.95
N VAL A 133 -15.65 -10.03 12.41
CA VAL A 133 -16.90 -10.49 11.75
C VAL A 133 -17.03 -9.92 10.33
N SER A 134 -16.45 -8.73 10.12
CA SER A 134 -16.27 -8.10 8.80
C SER A 134 -15.48 -9.00 7.83
N SER A 135 -14.45 -9.70 8.32
CA SER A 135 -13.62 -10.60 7.51
C SER A 135 -14.36 -11.85 7.05
N VAL A 136 -15.38 -12.33 7.77
CA VAL A 136 -16.19 -13.48 7.36
C VAL A 136 -17.14 -13.11 6.23
N LEU A 137 -17.80 -11.95 6.34
CA LEU A 137 -18.67 -11.43 5.27
C LEU A 137 -17.83 -11.07 4.04
N THR A 138 -16.66 -10.47 4.24
CA THR A 138 -15.72 -10.16 3.16
C THR A 138 -15.14 -11.41 2.52
N ASN A 139 -14.78 -12.46 3.28
CA ASN A 139 -14.33 -13.73 2.69
C ASN A 139 -15.44 -14.37 1.83
N LYS A 140 -16.72 -14.24 2.21
CA LYS A 140 -17.84 -14.74 1.41
C LYS A 140 -18.08 -13.91 0.14
N LEU A 141 -17.99 -12.58 0.23
CA LEU A 141 -18.08 -11.68 -0.93
C LEU A 141 -16.89 -11.87 -1.87
N LEU A 142 -15.67 -11.97 -1.33
CA LEU A 142 -14.47 -12.33 -2.07
C LEU A 142 -14.64 -13.68 -2.75
N LYS A 143 -15.11 -14.71 -2.05
CA LYS A 143 -15.35 -16.02 -2.65
C LYS A 143 -16.33 -15.90 -3.83
N PHE A 144 -17.46 -15.22 -3.65
CA PHE A 144 -18.45 -15.02 -4.70
C PHE A 144 -17.87 -14.28 -5.92
N SER A 145 -17.19 -13.16 -5.71
CA SER A 145 -16.61 -12.35 -6.80
C SER A 145 -15.40 -13.02 -7.47
N LEU A 146 -14.62 -13.80 -6.72
CA LEU A 146 -13.40 -14.46 -7.15
C LEU A 146 -13.60 -15.88 -7.69
N THR A 147 -14.80 -16.49 -7.60
CA THR A 147 -15.06 -17.87 -8.09
C THR A 147 -14.62 -18.09 -9.54
N ASP A 148 -14.64 -17.03 -10.36
CA ASP A 148 -14.25 -17.06 -11.77
C ASP A 148 -13.09 -16.08 -12.08
N VAL A 149 -12.33 -15.61 -11.07
CA VAL A 149 -11.21 -14.67 -11.30
C VAL A 149 -9.89 -15.40 -11.23
N ASP A 150 -9.11 -15.27 -12.29
CA ASP A 150 -7.73 -15.73 -12.29
C ASP A 150 -6.90 -14.85 -11.36
N HIS A 151 -6.26 -15.55 -10.42
CA HIS A 151 -5.13 -15.12 -9.61
C HIS A 151 -5.43 -14.36 -8.30
N ASN A 152 -4.72 -14.87 -7.28
CA ASN A 152 -4.31 -14.24 -6.03
C ASN A 152 -5.34 -14.14 -4.88
N THR A 153 -5.74 -15.29 -4.33
CA THR A 153 -5.76 -15.59 -2.87
C THR A 153 -6.05 -17.08 -2.61
N VAL A 154 -5.13 -17.98 -3.00
CA VAL A 154 -5.32 -19.45 -3.02
C VAL A 154 -5.95 -19.98 -1.73
N LEU A 155 -5.40 -19.61 -0.57
CA LEU A 155 -5.85 -20.14 0.73
C LEU A 155 -7.13 -19.48 1.27
N ARG A 156 -7.46 -18.26 0.84
CA ARG A 156 -8.64 -17.52 1.35
C ARG A 156 -9.89 -17.76 0.53
N ALA A 157 -9.73 -17.96 -0.77
CA ALA A 157 -10.84 -18.18 -1.70
C ALA A 157 -11.03 -19.66 -2.08
N SER A 158 -10.15 -20.57 -1.61
CA SER A 158 -10.13 -21.98 -2.02
C SER A 158 -10.08 -22.13 -3.54
N LEU A 159 -9.23 -21.32 -4.18
CA LEU A 159 -9.04 -21.34 -5.63
C LEU A 159 -8.12 -22.48 -6.01
N ASP A 160 -8.35 -23.04 -7.21
CA ASP A 160 -7.44 -24.02 -7.80
C ASP A 160 -6.03 -23.39 -7.93
N PRO A 161 -4.96 -24.04 -7.42
CA PRO A 161 -3.60 -23.54 -7.56
C PRO A 161 -3.17 -23.29 -9.02
N GLU A 162 -3.72 -24.01 -10.00
CA GLU A 162 -3.35 -23.87 -11.41
C GLU A 162 -3.79 -22.52 -12.01
N ILE A 163 -4.83 -21.91 -11.45
CA ILE A 163 -5.32 -20.58 -11.82
C ILE A 163 -4.70 -19.48 -10.96
N VAL A 164 -3.54 -19.70 -10.33
CA VAL A 164 -2.83 -18.68 -9.55
C VAL A 164 -1.38 -18.50 -10.01
N SER A 165 -1.07 -17.27 -10.43
CA SER A 165 0.29 -16.82 -10.71
C SER A 165 0.75 -15.79 -9.68
N VAL A 166 2.04 -15.80 -9.36
CA VAL A 166 2.68 -14.82 -8.48
C VAL A 166 3.52 -13.87 -9.32
N ILE A 167 3.13 -12.60 -9.34
CA ILE A 167 3.93 -11.51 -9.90
C ILE A 167 4.55 -10.76 -8.72
N PRO A 168 5.86 -10.88 -8.44
CA PRO A 168 6.49 -10.18 -7.34
C PRO A 168 6.44 -8.67 -7.61
N ASN A 169 6.21 -7.87 -6.55
CA ASN A 169 6.35 -6.42 -6.69
C ASN A 169 7.82 -6.10 -6.99
N ALA A 170 8.05 -5.26 -7.99
CA ALA A 170 9.39 -4.82 -8.37
C ALA A 170 9.71 -3.46 -7.74
N VAL A 171 10.98 -3.29 -7.38
CA VAL A 171 11.58 -1.98 -7.11
C VAL A 171 12.41 -1.57 -8.34
N VAL A 172 12.49 -0.28 -8.61
CA VAL A 172 13.41 0.24 -9.63
C VAL A 172 14.81 0.19 -9.02
N ALA A 173 15.58 -0.85 -9.35
CA ALA A 173 16.89 -1.09 -8.73
C ALA A 173 17.86 0.08 -8.96
N ASP A 174 17.73 0.80 -10.06
CA ASP A 174 18.56 1.97 -10.38
C ASP A 174 18.38 3.12 -9.37
N ASP A 175 17.22 3.19 -8.69
CA ASP A 175 16.95 4.18 -7.65
C ASP A 175 17.58 3.78 -6.29
N PHE A 176 17.99 2.52 -6.13
CA PHE A 176 18.50 1.95 -4.88
C PHE A 176 19.82 1.22 -5.11
N PHE A 177 20.92 1.96 -5.05
CA PHE A 177 22.27 1.41 -5.16
C PHE A 177 23.09 1.67 -3.89
N PRO A 178 23.98 0.75 -3.49
CA PRO A 178 24.76 0.86 -2.27
C PRO A 178 25.73 2.04 -2.31
N ASP A 179 25.99 2.62 -1.14
CA ASP A 179 27.07 3.59 -0.92
C ASP A 179 27.84 3.21 0.36
N PRO A 180 28.86 2.34 0.25
CA PRO A 180 29.63 1.91 1.42
C PRO A 180 30.35 3.05 2.16
N GLY A 181 30.61 4.17 1.48
CA GLY A 181 31.28 5.33 2.05
C GLY A 181 30.36 6.23 2.90
N ALA A 182 29.04 6.05 2.79
CA ALA A 182 28.06 6.83 3.55
C ALA A 182 27.97 6.41 5.03
N ARG A 183 28.46 5.21 5.38
CA ARG A 183 28.37 4.65 6.73
C ARG A 183 29.47 5.20 7.63
N ASP A 184 29.10 5.56 8.86
CA ASP A 184 30.10 5.87 9.90
C ASP A 184 30.79 4.58 10.36
N SER A 185 32.09 4.46 10.12
CA SER A 185 32.87 3.28 10.51
C SER A 185 33.04 3.11 12.02
N THR A 186 32.73 4.14 12.82
CA THR A 186 32.94 4.14 14.26
C THR A 186 31.72 3.64 15.05
N LYS A 187 30.54 3.56 14.41
CA LYS A 187 29.27 3.24 15.06
C LYS A 187 28.45 2.26 14.22
N ILE A 188 27.56 1.52 14.88
CA ILE A 188 26.61 0.64 14.20
C ILE A 188 25.25 1.32 14.12
N THR A 189 24.88 1.78 12.93
CA THR A 189 23.60 2.45 12.69
C THR A 189 22.53 1.45 12.27
N ILE A 190 21.42 1.42 13.01
CA ILE A 190 20.21 0.66 12.69
C ILE A 190 19.19 1.61 12.07
N VAL A 191 18.76 1.33 10.85
CA VAL A 191 17.79 2.15 10.11
C VAL A 191 16.42 1.49 10.13
N VAL A 192 15.40 2.30 10.39
CA VAL A 192 13.99 1.89 10.33
C VAL A 192 13.27 2.87 9.42
N ILE A 193 12.71 2.38 8.32
CA ILE A 193 11.85 3.16 7.43
C ILE A 193 10.47 2.55 7.40
N SER A 194 9.52 3.16 8.11
CA SER A 194 8.12 2.71 8.10
C SER A 194 7.18 3.78 8.64
N ARG A 195 5.89 3.69 8.32
CA ARG A 195 4.87 4.52 9.01
C ARG A 195 4.77 4.10 10.47
N LEU A 196 4.70 5.08 11.36
CA LEU A 196 4.65 4.85 12.81
C LEU A 196 3.22 4.59 13.27
N VAL A 197 2.76 3.36 13.05
CA VAL A 197 1.41 2.88 13.39
C VAL A 197 1.47 1.49 14.01
N TYR A 198 0.41 1.10 14.74
CA TYR A 198 0.35 -0.18 15.45
C TYR A 198 0.71 -1.39 14.58
N ARG A 199 0.16 -1.46 13.35
CA ARG A 199 0.41 -2.58 12.42
C ARG A 199 1.89 -2.72 12.01
N LYS A 200 2.64 -1.62 12.00
CA LYS A 200 4.08 -1.58 11.72
C LYS A 200 4.94 -1.87 12.97
N GLY A 201 4.30 -2.19 14.09
CA GLY A 201 4.95 -2.63 15.32
C GLY A 201 5.78 -1.55 16.00
N THR A 202 5.37 -0.28 15.92
CA THR A 202 6.03 0.82 16.63
C THR A 202 6.14 0.55 18.14
N ASP A 203 5.17 -0.15 18.72
CA ASP A 203 5.18 -0.57 20.13
C ASP A 203 6.38 -1.47 20.44
N LEU A 204 6.70 -2.39 19.53
CA LEU A 204 7.86 -3.26 19.65
C LEU A 204 9.14 -2.44 19.49
N LEU A 205 9.19 -1.55 18.50
CA LEU A 205 10.33 -0.66 18.25
C LEU A 205 10.68 0.17 19.50
N VAL A 206 9.68 0.79 20.12
CA VAL A 206 9.80 1.58 21.35
C VAL A 206 10.31 0.74 22.52
N SER A 207 9.95 -0.55 22.59
CA SER A 207 10.40 -1.45 23.66
C SER A 207 11.84 -1.95 23.47
N VAL A 208 12.29 -2.10 22.22
CA VAL A 208 13.58 -2.71 21.86
C VAL A 208 14.71 -1.70 21.86
N ILE A 209 14.49 -0.49 21.34
CA ILE A 209 15.53 0.54 21.21
C ILE A 209 16.28 0.80 22.52
N PRO A 210 15.62 1.06 23.68
CA PRO A 210 16.33 1.31 24.92
C PRO A 210 17.19 0.13 25.38
N ARG A 211 16.71 -1.11 25.17
CA ARG A 211 17.43 -2.33 25.56
C ARG A 211 18.69 -2.51 24.72
N VAL A 212 18.58 -2.31 23.40
CA VAL A 212 19.72 -2.39 22.48
C VAL A 212 20.74 -1.30 22.80
N CYS A 213 20.28 -0.06 23.01
CA CYS A 213 21.17 1.03 23.36
C CYS A 213 21.91 0.79 24.69
N ALA A 214 21.24 0.20 25.68
CA ALA A 214 21.86 -0.13 26.97
C ALA A 214 22.91 -1.26 26.85
N LEU A 215 22.67 -2.26 26.01
CA LEU A 215 23.58 -3.39 25.80
C LEU A 215 24.78 -3.04 24.91
N PHE A 216 24.58 -2.18 23.92
CA PHE A 216 25.58 -1.85 22.91
C PHE A 216 25.76 -0.33 22.82
N PRO A 217 26.74 0.26 23.52
CA PRO A 217 26.95 1.72 23.55
C PRO A 217 27.24 2.35 22.18
N GLN A 218 27.79 1.59 21.24
CA GLN A 218 28.18 2.01 19.89
C GLN A 218 27.02 2.00 18.86
N VAL A 219 25.82 1.56 19.28
CA VAL A 219 24.67 1.47 18.38
C VAL A 219 23.88 2.78 18.33
N GLU A 220 23.46 3.20 17.15
CA GLU A 220 22.55 4.33 16.95
C GLU A 220 21.36 3.92 16.08
N PHE A 221 20.27 4.65 16.21
CA PHE A 221 19.05 4.42 15.43
C PHE A 221 18.72 5.64 14.58
N ILE A 222 18.34 5.40 13.32
CA ILE A 222 17.72 6.38 12.44
C ILE A 222 16.32 5.89 12.08
N ILE A 223 15.31 6.67 12.43
CA ILE A 223 13.90 6.34 12.19
C ILE A 223 13.34 7.33 11.17
N GLY A 224 13.10 6.83 9.96
CA GLY A 224 12.39 7.51 8.89
C GLY A 224 10.92 7.10 8.87
N GLY A 225 10.03 8.05 9.16
CA GLY A 225 8.60 7.78 9.18
C GLY A 225 7.81 8.71 10.08
N ASP A 226 6.52 8.76 9.83
CA ASP A 226 5.56 9.48 10.66
C ASP A 226 4.28 8.64 10.84
N GLY A 227 3.46 9.02 11.80
CA GLY A 227 2.19 8.35 12.09
C GLY A 227 1.70 8.61 13.50
N ALA A 228 0.54 8.03 13.83
CA ALA A 228 -0.14 8.25 15.11
C ALA A 228 0.72 7.89 16.33
N LYS A 229 1.63 6.92 16.19
CA LYS A 229 2.52 6.47 17.25
C LYS A 229 3.87 7.20 17.31
N ARG A 230 4.04 8.27 16.53
CA ARG A 230 5.23 9.13 16.61
C ARG A 230 5.48 9.63 18.04
N VAL A 231 4.41 10.02 18.73
CA VAL A 231 4.47 10.53 20.11
C VAL A 231 5.10 9.50 21.06
N GLU A 232 4.82 8.21 20.87
CA GLU A 232 5.39 7.14 21.72
C GLU A 232 6.90 7.00 21.52
N VAL A 233 7.38 7.19 20.28
CA VAL A 233 8.81 7.18 19.97
C VAL A 233 9.51 8.37 20.62
N ASP A 234 8.95 9.57 20.54
CA ASP A 234 9.55 10.76 21.15
C ASP A 234 9.54 10.67 22.69
N GLN A 235 8.44 10.20 23.30
CA GLN A 235 8.38 9.96 24.75
C GLN A 235 9.41 8.93 25.22
N MET A 236 9.65 7.88 24.44
CA MET A 236 10.70 6.91 24.76
C MET A 236 12.09 7.54 24.70
N ARG A 237 12.36 8.37 23.70
CA ARG A 237 13.65 9.08 23.59
C ARG A 237 13.90 9.96 24.80
N GLU A 238 12.88 10.67 25.27
CA GLU A 238 12.97 11.51 26.47
C GLU A 238 13.16 10.68 27.74
N LYS A 239 12.33 9.65 27.93
CA LYS A 239 12.34 8.81 29.13
C LYS A 239 13.69 8.12 29.35
N TYR A 240 14.36 7.70 28.29
CA TYR A 240 15.63 6.97 28.35
C TYR A 240 16.85 7.84 28.01
N LEU A 241 16.68 9.14 27.81
CA LEU A 241 17.74 10.08 27.44
C LEU A 241 18.53 9.66 26.19
N LEU A 242 17.80 9.25 25.14
CA LEU A 242 18.35 8.71 23.89
C LEU A 242 18.32 9.72 22.72
N GLN A 243 18.26 11.02 23.00
CA GLN A 243 18.13 12.06 21.97
C GLN A 243 19.31 12.05 20.99
N ASP A 244 20.52 11.82 21.51
CA ASP A 244 21.76 11.78 20.72
C ASP A 244 21.93 10.48 19.93
N ARG A 245 21.28 9.40 20.39
CA ARG A 245 21.45 8.05 19.83
C ARG A 245 20.31 7.61 18.91
N VAL A 246 19.16 8.25 19.01
CA VAL A 246 17.97 7.93 18.22
C VAL A 246 17.55 9.19 17.47
N LYS A 247 17.85 9.23 16.17
CA LYS A 247 17.47 10.31 15.26
C LYS A 247 16.14 9.98 14.60
N VAL A 248 15.17 10.87 14.68
CA VAL A 248 13.87 10.69 14.05
C VAL A 248 13.67 11.74 12.98
N LEU A 249 13.66 11.31 11.71
CA LEU A 249 13.66 12.17 10.54
C LEU A 249 12.25 12.68 10.17
N GLY A 250 11.20 12.02 10.67
CA GLY A 250 9.83 12.27 10.21
C GLY A 250 9.56 11.64 8.84
N SER A 251 8.54 12.12 8.14
CA SER A 251 8.16 11.57 6.83
C SER A 251 9.27 11.80 5.80
N VAL A 252 9.90 10.71 5.34
CA VAL A 252 10.93 10.73 4.29
C VAL A 252 10.24 10.57 2.94
N LYS A 253 10.53 11.48 2.01
CA LYS A 253 10.07 11.34 0.63
C LYS A 253 10.74 10.15 -0.03
N HIS A 254 10.03 9.45 -0.91
CA HIS A 254 10.54 8.24 -1.56
C HIS A 254 11.89 8.46 -2.27
N GLU A 255 12.06 9.60 -2.94
CA GLU A 255 13.33 10.02 -3.59
C GLU A 255 14.54 10.05 -2.65
N ASN A 256 14.34 10.29 -1.35
CA ASN A 256 15.41 10.38 -0.34
C ASN A 256 15.52 9.11 0.52
N VAL A 257 14.73 8.06 0.23
CA VAL A 257 14.73 6.83 1.04
C VAL A 257 16.10 6.15 0.95
N ARG A 258 16.67 6.09 -0.26
CA ARG A 258 18.03 5.56 -0.49
C ARG A 258 19.05 6.22 0.43
N ASP A 259 19.07 7.55 0.48
CA ASP A 259 20.05 8.33 1.25
C ASP A 259 19.99 8.02 2.75
N VAL A 260 18.83 7.59 3.26
CA VAL A 260 18.69 7.16 4.65
C VAL A 260 19.09 5.69 4.82
N LEU A 261 18.71 4.82 3.88
CA LEU A 261 19.02 3.39 3.93
C LEU A 261 20.53 3.12 3.90
N VAL A 262 21.29 3.83 3.07
CA VAL A 262 22.74 3.60 2.92
C VAL A 262 23.54 3.94 4.18
N LEU A 263 23.02 4.82 5.05
CA LEU A 263 23.63 5.14 6.35
C LEU A 263 23.56 3.96 7.34
N GLY A 264 22.64 3.03 7.10
CA GLY A 264 22.39 1.88 7.96
C GLY A 264 23.35 0.74 7.72
N HIS A 265 23.82 0.13 8.82
CA HIS A 265 24.47 -1.18 8.83
C HIS A 265 23.43 -2.30 8.93
N ILE A 266 22.30 -2.03 9.59
CA ILE A 266 21.20 -2.99 9.78
C ILE A 266 19.90 -2.28 9.45
N PHE A 267 19.10 -2.87 8.55
CA PHE A 267 17.71 -2.48 8.38
C PHE A 267 16.83 -3.27 9.35
N LEU A 268 16.01 -2.57 10.13
CA LEU A 268 15.10 -3.18 11.11
C LEU A 268 13.64 -2.97 10.69
N ASN A 269 12.92 -4.08 10.51
CA ASN A 269 11.48 -4.11 10.30
C ASN A 269 10.79 -4.74 11.51
N THR A 270 9.84 -4.03 12.13
CA THR A 270 9.07 -4.49 13.30
C THR A 270 7.61 -4.79 12.96
N SER A 271 7.22 -4.80 11.69
CA SER A 271 5.83 -4.98 11.28
C SER A 271 5.23 -6.29 11.79
N LEU A 272 4.04 -6.19 12.40
CA LEU A 272 3.27 -7.35 12.88
C LEU A 272 2.65 -8.14 11.73
N THR A 273 2.31 -7.46 10.64
CA THR A 273 1.81 -8.08 9.40
C THR A 273 2.28 -7.32 8.17
N GLU A 274 2.95 -8.02 7.26
CA GLU A 274 3.39 -7.50 5.96
C GLU A 274 2.85 -8.37 4.83
N ALA A 275 2.40 -7.75 3.74
CA ALA A 275 2.06 -8.47 2.52
C ALA A 275 3.31 -8.81 1.70
N PHE A 276 4.20 -7.82 1.49
CA PHE A 276 5.46 -7.99 0.76
C PHE A 276 6.62 -7.18 1.35
N CYS A 277 6.33 -6.05 2.01
CA CYS A 277 7.32 -5.14 2.59
C CYS A 277 8.37 -4.64 1.59
N ILE A 278 7.97 -3.70 0.71
CA ILE A 278 8.86 -3.09 -0.29
C ILE A 278 10.14 -2.52 0.34
N ALA A 279 10.05 -1.96 1.55
CA ALA A 279 11.20 -1.40 2.26
C ALA A 279 12.33 -2.41 2.55
N ILE A 280 12.02 -3.71 2.71
CA ILE A 280 13.07 -4.74 2.84
C ILE A 280 13.82 -4.91 1.52
N VAL A 281 13.09 -4.89 0.40
CA VAL A 281 13.70 -5.03 -0.93
C VAL A 281 14.55 -3.80 -1.25
N GLU A 282 14.03 -2.60 -0.97
CA GLU A 282 14.77 -1.33 -1.09
C GLU A 282 16.05 -1.36 -0.25
N ALA A 283 15.96 -1.79 1.02
CA ALA A 283 17.12 -1.93 1.91
C ALA A 283 18.14 -2.95 1.37
N ALA A 284 17.68 -4.10 0.88
CA ALA A 284 18.55 -5.12 0.30
C ALA A 284 19.28 -4.63 -0.97
N CYS A 285 18.62 -3.80 -1.79
CA CYS A 285 19.26 -3.15 -2.94
C CYS A 285 20.35 -2.14 -2.52
N CYS A 286 20.22 -1.52 -1.34
CA CYS A 286 21.20 -0.58 -0.79
C CYS A 286 22.41 -1.23 -0.08
N GLY A 287 22.50 -2.57 -0.03
CA GLY A 287 23.62 -3.32 0.55
C GLY A 287 23.58 -3.42 2.08
#